data_AF-A0A2I0AP70-F1
#
_entry.id   AF-A0A2I0AP70-F1
#
_cell.length_a   1.000
_cell.length_b   1.000
_cell.length_c   1.000
_cell.angle_alpha   90.00
_cell.angle_beta   90.00
_cell.angle_gamma   90.00
#
_symmetry.space_group_name_H-M   'P 1'
#
loop_
_entity.id
_entity.type
_entity.pdbx_description
1 polymer ?
#
loop_
_entity_poly.entity_id
_entity_poly.type
_entity_poly.pdbx_seq_one_letter_code
_entity_poly.pdbx_strand_id
1 'polypeptide(L)'
;MGSSELLRIASHEAQNPIDSSLREAFSSLHGRLRPPFSLSIPSPSEYSQLNLALAYAILTQPLSAKTHLTHLHGIVTDGYDLFTKTLISLSHHCYPKLLESPRTQLLWVSSQLVEVAAVGVESLIVSLLRQIKGGDFSDASLWLCTELLVILSQNWDWLLEEPLVITSSLFVFLRLLSDHYRLVGSMVLDKLKKMEIEFCIRVLRECFHLCLGIGRDLIRLLQDLLHAPEFSDLWRDLLLNAGKFRDSEFRDISQLYCRRTPSHFFKLRISPEMETQLRFLLTRVKWGSQKRYQAWFFMKHLGSPGAETLIIDIVRFICCSLHPSNEIIRSNVISRWAVIGWLLNCCSKNYFSANVKLALFYDWLFFDEKIDSIMNIEPAMLLMMNSINQYVDITHTLLEFLLLLVDNYDVQRREMIVNGVCKSFSLLVRKGVVHSMESLTSCSMISPALRNKLAALMSSSDLGAVDVKVAATMVSHVGFGK
;
A
#
# COMPACT_ATOMS: atom_id res chain seq x y z
N MET A 1 -28.36 -28.94 -4.61
CA MET A 1 -27.91 -27.55 -4.41
C MET A 1 -26.96 -27.22 -5.55
N GLY A 2 -27.34 -26.31 -6.44
CA GLY A 2 -26.51 -25.95 -7.59
C GLY A 2 -25.19 -25.29 -7.16
N SER A 3 -24.11 -25.55 -7.89
CA SER A 3 -22.86 -24.82 -7.76
C SER A 3 -23.11 -23.32 -7.99
N SER A 4 -22.54 -22.45 -7.16
CA SER A 4 -22.60 -21.00 -7.38
C SER A 4 -21.93 -20.65 -8.71
N GLU A 5 -22.60 -19.86 -9.55
CA GLU A 5 -22.03 -19.32 -10.80
C GLU A 5 -21.21 -18.05 -10.56
N LEU A 6 -21.22 -17.53 -9.32
CA LEU A 6 -20.51 -16.32 -8.92
C LEU A 6 -19.21 -16.65 -8.18
N LEU A 7 -19.27 -17.55 -7.19
CA LEU A 7 -18.14 -17.88 -6.31
C LEU A 7 -17.69 -19.34 -6.41
N ARG A 8 -16.37 -19.55 -6.32
CA ARG A 8 -15.79 -20.86 -6.01
C ARG A 8 -16.01 -21.14 -4.53
N ILE A 9 -16.89 -22.12 -4.23
CA ILE A 9 -17.24 -22.54 -2.87
C ILE A 9 -16.72 -23.97 -2.67
N ALA A 10 -15.89 -24.19 -1.64
CA ALA A 10 -15.46 -25.53 -1.28
C ALA A 10 -16.56 -26.28 -0.50
N SER A 11 -16.57 -27.62 -0.56
CA SER A 11 -17.64 -28.46 0.01
C SER A 11 -17.86 -28.27 1.52
N HIS A 12 -16.86 -27.79 2.25
CA HIS A 12 -16.91 -27.55 3.70
C HIS A 12 -17.22 -26.10 4.06
N GLU A 13 -17.33 -25.19 3.09
CA GLU A 13 -17.58 -23.79 3.35
C GLU A 13 -19.08 -23.51 3.51
N ALA A 14 -19.43 -22.69 4.50
CA ALA A 14 -20.78 -22.17 4.64
C ALA A 14 -21.13 -21.26 3.44
N GLN A 15 -22.42 -21.15 3.14
CA GLN A 15 -22.89 -20.25 2.09
C GLN A 15 -22.50 -18.80 2.40
N ASN A 16 -21.97 -18.11 1.38
CA ASN A 16 -21.62 -16.70 1.52
C ASN A 16 -22.90 -15.85 1.51
N PRO A 17 -23.13 -14.95 2.48
CA PRO A 17 -24.36 -14.18 2.57
C PRO A 17 -24.56 -13.20 1.41
N ILE A 18 -23.48 -12.64 0.84
CA ILE A 18 -23.53 -11.74 -0.31
C ILE A 18 -23.96 -12.52 -1.55
N ASP A 19 -23.31 -13.66 -1.83
CA ASP A 19 -23.68 -14.55 -2.94
C ASP A 19 -25.12 -15.03 -2.83
N SER A 20 -25.53 -15.43 -1.62
CA SER A 20 -26.89 -15.92 -1.36
C SER A 20 -27.94 -14.84 -1.64
N SER A 21 -27.72 -13.62 -1.13
CA SER A 21 -28.64 -12.49 -1.35
C SER A 21 -28.78 -12.13 -2.83
N LEU A 22 -27.66 -12.09 -3.56
CA LEU A 22 -27.63 -11.80 -5.00
C LEU A 22 -28.36 -12.88 -5.80
N ARG A 23 -28.08 -14.15 -5.51
CA ARG A 23 -28.68 -15.30 -6.19
C ARG A 23 -30.17 -15.45 -5.92
N GLU A 24 -30.61 -15.18 -4.69
CA GLU A 24 -32.03 -15.21 -4.31
C GLU A 24 -32.83 -14.08 -4.99
N ALA A 25 -32.28 -12.87 -5.03
CA ALA A 25 -32.86 -11.76 -5.77
C ALA A 25 -32.97 -12.08 -7.27
N PHE A 26 -31.90 -12.63 -7.85
CA PHE A 26 -31.91 -13.08 -9.25
C PHE A 26 -32.97 -14.15 -9.54
N SER A 27 -33.04 -15.17 -8.70
CA SER A 27 -33.97 -16.29 -8.88
C SER A 27 -35.43 -15.86 -8.75
N SER A 28 -35.72 -14.97 -7.78
CA SER A 28 -37.08 -14.45 -7.54
C SER A 28 -37.55 -13.49 -8.63
N LEU A 29 -36.63 -12.74 -9.26
CA LEU A 29 -36.94 -11.72 -10.25
C LEU A 29 -36.60 -12.12 -11.70
N HIS A 30 -36.20 -13.37 -11.96
CA HIS A 30 -35.74 -13.82 -13.29
C HIS A 30 -36.70 -13.48 -14.43
N GLY A 31 -38.02 -13.59 -14.19
CA GLY A 31 -39.04 -13.22 -15.17
C GLY A 31 -39.09 -11.72 -15.52
N ARG A 32 -38.71 -10.85 -14.58
CA ARG A 32 -38.65 -9.39 -14.73
C ARG A 32 -37.33 -8.90 -15.34
N LEU A 33 -36.31 -9.75 -15.42
CA LEU A 33 -35.00 -9.43 -16.02
C LEU A 33 -34.98 -9.64 -17.54
N ARG A 34 -36.10 -10.02 -18.15
CA ARG A 34 -36.24 -10.20 -19.59
C ARG A 34 -37.17 -9.14 -20.18
N PRO A 35 -36.91 -8.67 -21.41
CA PRO A 35 -37.85 -7.80 -22.11
C PRO A 35 -39.22 -8.47 -22.29
N PRO A 36 -40.33 -7.69 -22.29
CA PRO A 36 -40.38 -6.23 -22.09
C PRO A 36 -40.18 -5.85 -20.62
N PHE A 37 -39.37 -4.81 -20.37
CA PHE A 37 -39.16 -4.29 -19.03
C PHE A 37 -40.36 -3.46 -18.56
N SER A 38 -40.66 -3.51 -17.27
CA SER A 38 -41.75 -2.72 -16.71
C SER A 38 -41.42 -1.23 -16.79
N LEU A 39 -42.40 -0.42 -17.23
CA LEU A 39 -42.30 1.05 -17.22
C LEU A 39 -42.72 1.65 -15.86
N SER A 40 -43.19 0.82 -14.93
CA SER A 40 -43.57 1.27 -13.58
C SER A 40 -42.33 1.64 -12.77
N ILE A 41 -42.36 2.80 -12.11
CA ILE A 41 -41.33 3.20 -11.15
C ILE A 41 -41.34 2.18 -10.00
N PRO A 42 -40.21 1.48 -9.72
CA PRO A 42 -40.17 0.49 -8.66
C PRO A 42 -40.29 1.16 -7.29
N SER A 43 -40.97 0.51 -6.35
CA SER A 43 -40.90 0.91 -4.94
C SER A 43 -39.45 0.79 -4.41
N PRO A 44 -39.06 1.47 -3.31
CA PRO A 44 -37.69 1.37 -2.78
C PRO A 44 -37.23 -0.07 -2.50
N SER A 45 -38.14 -0.92 -2.01
CA SER A 45 -37.85 -2.34 -1.76
C SER A 45 -37.62 -3.12 -3.05
N GLU A 46 -38.44 -2.89 -4.08
CA GLU A 46 -38.29 -3.52 -5.38
C GLU A 46 -37.05 -3.02 -6.10
N TYR A 47 -36.74 -1.73 -6.01
CA TYR A 47 -35.54 -1.14 -6.56
C TYR A 47 -34.30 -1.82 -6.00
N SER A 48 -34.27 -2.05 -4.68
CA SER A 48 -33.17 -2.75 -4.03
C SER A 48 -33.02 -4.19 -4.51
N GLN A 49 -34.11 -4.95 -4.58
CA GLN A 49 -34.08 -6.33 -5.06
C GLN A 49 -33.71 -6.43 -6.54
N LEU A 50 -34.21 -5.51 -7.38
CA LEU A 50 -33.84 -5.43 -8.80
C LEU A 50 -32.34 -5.13 -8.97
N ASN A 51 -31.75 -4.24 -8.18
CA ASN A 51 -30.31 -3.97 -8.22
C ASN A 51 -29.48 -5.21 -7.89
N LEU A 52 -29.84 -5.96 -6.85
CA LEU A 52 -29.15 -7.21 -6.50
C LEU A 52 -29.29 -8.26 -7.62
N ALA A 53 -30.48 -8.41 -8.17
CA ALA A 53 -30.77 -9.33 -9.26
C ALA A 53 -29.98 -8.98 -10.53
N LEU A 54 -29.94 -7.68 -10.89
CA LEU A 54 -29.17 -7.17 -12.02
C LEU A 54 -27.68 -7.31 -11.81
N ALA A 55 -27.17 -7.06 -10.60
CA ALA A 55 -25.76 -7.25 -10.28
C ALA A 55 -25.35 -8.71 -10.48
N TYR A 56 -26.12 -9.67 -9.96
CA TYR A 56 -25.86 -11.09 -10.21
C TYR A 56 -25.92 -11.42 -11.71
N ALA A 57 -26.98 -10.99 -12.40
CA ALA A 57 -27.18 -11.29 -13.82
C ALA A 57 -26.07 -10.72 -14.71
N ILE A 58 -25.62 -9.49 -14.46
CA ILE A 58 -24.50 -8.87 -15.17
C ILE A 58 -23.20 -9.66 -14.95
N LEU A 59 -22.97 -10.14 -13.72
CA LEU A 59 -21.75 -10.87 -13.37
C LEU A 59 -21.74 -12.31 -13.90
N THR A 60 -22.88 -12.98 -13.99
CA THR A 60 -22.96 -14.40 -14.35
C THR A 60 -23.46 -14.68 -15.76
N GLN A 61 -24.04 -13.69 -16.46
CA GLN A 61 -24.59 -13.84 -17.82
C GLN A 61 -23.96 -12.87 -18.83
N PRO A 62 -22.68 -13.07 -19.24
CA PRO A 62 -21.97 -12.15 -20.13
C PRO A 62 -22.70 -11.84 -21.44
N LEU A 63 -23.38 -12.83 -22.02
CA LEU A 63 -24.11 -12.69 -23.29
C LEU A 63 -25.31 -11.72 -23.20
N SER A 64 -25.88 -11.55 -22.00
CA SER A 64 -27.02 -10.67 -21.75
C SER A 64 -26.65 -9.45 -20.90
N ALA A 65 -25.38 -9.28 -20.54
CA ALA A 65 -24.92 -8.24 -19.63
C ALA A 65 -25.25 -6.82 -20.12
N LYS A 66 -25.13 -6.57 -21.43
CA LYS A 66 -25.52 -5.27 -22.02
C LYS A 66 -27.01 -4.99 -21.86
N THR A 67 -27.86 -5.99 -22.07
CA THR A 67 -29.30 -5.87 -21.88
C THR A 67 -29.66 -5.62 -20.42
N HIS A 68 -29.01 -6.30 -19.49
CA HIS A 68 -29.18 -6.08 -18.05
C HIS A 68 -28.69 -4.69 -17.62
N LEU A 69 -27.59 -4.20 -18.20
CA LEU A 69 -27.09 -2.86 -17.96
C LEU A 69 -28.05 -1.79 -18.50
N THR A 70 -28.63 -1.98 -19.69
CA THR A 70 -29.70 -1.11 -20.20
C THR A 70 -30.91 -1.10 -19.27
N HIS A 71 -31.29 -2.25 -18.71
CA HIS A 71 -32.35 -2.31 -17.72
C HIS A 71 -31.99 -1.53 -16.45
N LEU A 72 -30.74 -1.65 -15.95
CA LEU A 72 -30.25 -0.85 -14.83
C LEU A 72 -30.40 0.65 -15.13
N HIS A 73 -29.89 1.13 -16.27
CA HIS A 73 -30.02 2.54 -16.68
C HIS A 73 -31.49 3.01 -16.70
N GLY A 74 -32.42 2.17 -17.13
CA GLY A 74 -33.84 2.50 -17.19
C GLY A 74 -34.53 2.63 -15.83
N ILE A 75 -33.98 2.03 -14.77
CA ILE A 75 -34.59 2.03 -13.43
C ILE A 75 -33.86 2.93 -12.41
N VAL A 76 -32.67 3.42 -12.74
CA VAL A 76 -31.80 4.15 -11.79
C VAL A 76 -32.45 5.45 -11.31
N THR A 77 -32.41 5.65 -9.99
CA THR A 77 -32.94 6.85 -9.32
C THR A 77 -31.97 7.46 -8.31
N ASP A 78 -30.89 6.76 -7.97
CA ASP A 78 -29.91 7.12 -6.94
C ASP A 78 -28.51 7.40 -7.50
N GLY A 79 -28.39 7.60 -8.82
CA GLY A 79 -27.09 7.74 -9.47
C GLY A 79 -26.23 6.47 -9.39
N TYR A 80 -26.85 5.29 -9.36
CA TYR A 80 -26.22 3.96 -9.25
C TYR A 80 -25.59 3.65 -7.88
N ASP A 81 -25.78 4.50 -6.87
CA ASP A 81 -25.13 4.38 -5.55
C ASP A 81 -25.31 2.98 -4.92
N LEU A 82 -26.53 2.44 -4.92
CA LEU A 82 -26.79 1.10 -4.38
C LEU A 82 -26.09 0.00 -5.18
N PHE A 83 -26.08 0.11 -6.50
CA PHE A 83 -25.43 -0.84 -7.39
C PHE A 83 -23.91 -0.83 -7.16
N THR A 84 -23.31 0.36 -7.15
CA THR A 84 -21.88 0.55 -6.91
C THR A 84 -21.46 0.05 -5.53
N LYS A 85 -22.22 0.34 -4.47
CA LYS A 85 -21.98 -0.21 -3.12
C LYS A 85 -22.03 -1.73 -3.07
N THR A 86 -22.93 -2.34 -3.84
CA THR A 86 -23.01 -3.80 -3.97
C THR A 86 -21.74 -4.37 -4.59
N LEU A 87 -21.24 -3.75 -5.66
CA LEU A 87 -19.99 -4.18 -6.31
C LEU A 87 -18.75 -3.93 -5.43
N ILE A 88 -18.71 -2.84 -4.68
CA ILE A 88 -17.64 -2.56 -3.70
C ILE A 88 -17.61 -3.66 -2.63
N SER A 89 -18.78 -4.01 -2.09
CA SER A 89 -18.91 -5.08 -1.09
C SER A 89 -18.43 -6.43 -1.66
N LEU A 90 -18.82 -6.76 -2.89
CA LEU A 90 -18.37 -7.96 -3.58
C LEU A 90 -16.85 -7.97 -3.82
N SER A 91 -16.29 -6.86 -4.31
CA SER A 91 -14.84 -6.67 -4.51
C SER A 91 -14.08 -6.84 -3.19
N HIS A 92 -14.53 -6.20 -2.13
CA HIS A 92 -13.87 -6.24 -0.83
C HIS A 92 -13.92 -7.62 -0.16
N HIS A 93 -15.06 -8.31 -0.21
CA HIS A 93 -15.30 -9.52 0.58
C HIS A 93 -15.19 -10.83 -0.20
N CYS A 94 -15.32 -10.81 -1.52
CA CYS A 94 -15.50 -12.01 -2.32
C CYS A 94 -14.55 -12.13 -3.52
N TYR A 95 -13.78 -11.08 -3.85
CA TYR A 95 -12.95 -11.07 -5.05
C TYR A 95 -12.03 -12.28 -5.22
N PRO A 96 -11.27 -12.73 -4.19
CA PRO A 96 -10.40 -13.91 -4.34
C PRO A 96 -11.16 -15.20 -4.69
N LYS A 97 -12.46 -15.25 -4.38
CA LYS A 97 -13.35 -16.40 -4.63
C LYS A 97 -14.19 -16.26 -5.88
N LEU A 98 -14.26 -15.09 -6.52
CA LEU A 98 -15.01 -14.92 -7.76
C LEU A 98 -14.51 -15.92 -8.82
N LEU A 99 -15.42 -16.48 -9.61
CA LEU A 99 -15.06 -17.24 -10.80
C LEU A 99 -14.49 -16.31 -11.89
N GLU A 100 -13.80 -16.87 -12.88
CA GLU A 100 -13.13 -16.10 -13.93
C GLU A 100 -14.08 -15.17 -14.69
N SER A 101 -15.19 -15.72 -15.22
CA SER A 101 -16.18 -14.92 -15.95
C SER A 101 -16.78 -13.78 -15.10
N PRO A 102 -17.22 -13.99 -13.85
CA PRO A 102 -17.61 -12.90 -12.96
C PRO A 102 -16.53 -11.86 -12.66
N ARG A 103 -15.24 -12.23 -12.58
CA ARG A 103 -14.16 -11.24 -12.43
C ARG A 103 -14.04 -10.36 -13.66
N THR A 104 -14.09 -10.94 -14.85
CA THR A 104 -14.09 -10.19 -16.11
C THR A 104 -15.30 -9.26 -16.18
N GLN A 105 -16.49 -9.77 -15.86
CA GLN A 105 -17.73 -8.97 -15.86
C GLN A 105 -17.70 -7.86 -14.81
N LEU A 106 -17.07 -8.07 -13.65
CA LEU A 106 -16.89 -7.03 -12.62
C LEU A 106 -16.07 -5.87 -13.16
N LEU A 107 -14.95 -6.12 -13.84
CA LEU A 107 -14.14 -5.07 -14.45
C LEU A 107 -14.86 -4.38 -15.61
N TRP A 108 -15.56 -5.16 -16.45
CA TRP A 108 -16.38 -4.61 -17.52
C TRP A 108 -17.46 -3.66 -16.99
N VAL A 109 -18.27 -4.09 -16.00
CA VAL A 109 -19.33 -3.22 -15.49
C VAL A 109 -18.74 -2.01 -14.75
N SER A 110 -17.57 -2.14 -14.09
CA SER A 110 -16.86 -0.99 -13.52
C SER A 110 -16.47 0.03 -14.58
N SER A 111 -16.03 -0.38 -15.78
CA SER A 111 -15.74 0.57 -16.86
C SER A 111 -17.01 1.29 -17.34
N GLN A 112 -18.13 0.58 -17.44
CA GLN A 112 -19.40 1.18 -17.82
C GLN A 112 -19.92 2.18 -16.77
N LEU A 113 -19.68 1.91 -15.48
CA LEU A 113 -20.02 2.84 -14.41
C LEU A 113 -19.16 4.11 -14.42
N VAL A 114 -17.92 4.02 -14.89
CA VAL A 114 -17.05 5.20 -15.10
C VAL A 114 -17.60 6.07 -16.21
N GLU A 115 -18.03 5.49 -17.34
CA GLU A 115 -18.59 6.23 -18.49
C GLU A 115 -19.82 7.08 -18.13
N VAL A 116 -20.61 6.63 -17.14
CA VAL A 116 -21.80 7.35 -16.66
C VAL A 116 -21.55 8.14 -15.38
N ALA A 117 -20.30 8.27 -14.94
CA ALA A 117 -19.90 8.94 -13.69
C ALA A 117 -20.77 8.51 -12.48
N ALA A 118 -20.95 7.19 -12.33
CA ALA A 118 -21.78 6.62 -11.27
C ALA A 118 -21.30 7.04 -9.87
N VAL A 119 -22.24 7.30 -8.96
CA VAL A 119 -21.92 7.67 -7.58
C VAL A 119 -21.14 6.54 -6.91
N GLY A 120 -19.97 6.87 -6.35
CA GLY A 120 -19.11 5.92 -5.63
C GLY A 120 -18.18 5.10 -6.53
N VAL A 121 -18.15 5.33 -7.85
CA VAL A 121 -17.34 4.54 -8.78
C VAL A 121 -15.84 4.70 -8.51
N GLU A 122 -15.42 5.87 -8.03
CA GLU A 122 -14.05 6.14 -7.59
C GLU A 122 -13.62 5.17 -6.48
N SER A 123 -14.52 4.92 -5.52
CA SER A 123 -14.32 3.97 -4.43
C SER A 123 -14.31 2.51 -4.92
N LEU A 124 -15.07 2.18 -5.96
CA LEU A 124 -15.03 0.86 -6.61
C LEU A 124 -13.69 0.60 -7.29
N ILE A 125 -13.17 1.56 -8.07
CA ILE A 125 -11.85 1.45 -8.70
C ILE A 125 -10.76 1.30 -7.63
N VAL A 126 -10.79 2.09 -6.55
CA VAL A 126 -9.86 1.95 -5.42
C VAL A 126 -9.98 0.57 -4.75
N SER A 127 -11.20 0.04 -4.58
CA SER A 127 -11.41 -1.30 -4.03
C SER A 127 -10.82 -2.39 -4.93
N LEU A 128 -10.89 -2.23 -6.25
CA LEU A 128 -10.31 -3.16 -7.22
C LEU A 128 -8.77 -3.08 -7.26
N LEU A 129 -8.19 -1.88 -7.16
CA LEU A 129 -6.74 -1.69 -7.03
C LEU A 129 -6.18 -2.45 -5.81
N ARG A 130 -6.93 -2.46 -4.69
CA ARG A 130 -6.57 -3.21 -3.47
C ARG A 130 -6.59 -4.73 -3.64
N GLN A 131 -7.18 -5.24 -4.71
CA GLN A 131 -7.17 -6.69 -5.00
C GLN A 131 -5.88 -7.14 -5.66
N ILE A 132 -5.08 -6.22 -6.21
CA ILE A 132 -3.77 -6.54 -6.76
C ILE A 132 -2.79 -6.79 -5.60
N LYS A 133 -2.43 -8.05 -5.41
CA LYS A 133 -1.47 -8.45 -4.37
C LYS A 133 -0.03 -8.19 -4.84
N GLY A 134 0.74 -7.44 -4.05
CA GLY A 134 2.19 -7.31 -4.28
C GLY A 134 2.92 -8.66 -4.17
N GLY A 135 3.94 -8.88 -5.00
CA GLY A 135 4.66 -10.16 -5.07
C GLY A 135 3.83 -11.35 -5.58
N ASP A 136 2.66 -11.11 -6.20
CA ASP A 136 1.89 -12.11 -6.93
C ASP A 136 2.05 -11.91 -8.44
N PHE A 137 2.77 -12.83 -9.06
CA PHE A 137 3.12 -12.80 -10.48
C PHE A 137 2.32 -13.79 -11.32
N SER A 138 1.18 -14.27 -10.81
CA SER A 138 0.26 -15.12 -11.58
C SER A 138 -0.34 -14.36 -12.76
N ASP A 139 -0.71 -15.08 -13.83
CA ASP A 139 -1.37 -14.49 -15.00
C ASP A 139 -2.65 -13.73 -14.63
N ALA A 140 -3.39 -14.21 -13.62
CA ALA A 140 -4.58 -13.54 -13.11
C ALA A 140 -4.27 -12.17 -12.47
N SER A 141 -3.14 -12.07 -11.74
CA SER A 141 -2.68 -10.82 -11.13
C SER A 141 -2.23 -9.82 -12.20
N LEU A 142 -1.42 -10.27 -13.17
CA LEU A 142 -0.94 -9.44 -14.28
C LEU A 142 -2.08 -8.97 -15.21
N TRP A 143 -3.07 -9.84 -15.43
CA TRP A 143 -4.29 -9.50 -16.16
C TRP A 143 -5.07 -8.39 -15.45
N LEU A 144 -5.29 -8.51 -14.13
CA LEU A 144 -5.99 -7.48 -13.36
C LEU A 144 -5.28 -6.11 -13.44
N CYS A 145 -3.95 -6.09 -13.34
CA CYS A 145 -3.16 -4.88 -13.55
C CYS A 145 -3.42 -4.26 -14.93
N THR A 146 -3.41 -5.09 -15.97
CA THR A 146 -3.61 -4.66 -17.36
C THR A 146 -5.00 -4.06 -17.54
N GLU A 147 -6.06 -4.76 -17.12
CA GLU A 147 -7.44 -4.28 -17.28
C GLU A 147 -7.71 -2.99 -16.50
N LEU A 148 -7.19 -2.86 -15.28
CA LEU A 148 -7.33 -1.62 -14.52
C LEU A 148 -6.60 -0.46 -15.20
N LEU A 149 -5.40 -0.67 -15.76
CA LEU A 149 -4.72 0.35 -16.56
C LEU A 149 -5.48 0.72 -17.82
N VAL A 150 -6.15 -0.24 -18.48
CA VAL A 150 -7.01 0.04 -19.64
C VAL A 150 -8.17 0.95 -19.22
N ILE A 151 -8.87 0.62 -18.12
CA ILE A 151 -9.98 1.45 -17.60
C ILE A 151 -9.47 2.87 -17.29
N LEU A 152 -8.37 2.99 -16.56
CA LEU A 152 -7.80 4.29 -16.18
C LEU A 152 -7.32 5.11 -17.39
N SER A 153 -6.66 4.47 -18.36
CA SER A 153 -6.08 5.16 -19.52
C SER A 153 -7.13 5.59 -20.54
N GLN A 154 -8.19 4.78 -20.72
CA GLN A 154 -9.28 5.10 -21.64
C GLN A 154 -10.19 6.21 -21.11
N ASN A 155 -10.26 6.39 -19.79
CA ASN A 155 -11.11 7.37 -19.12
C ASN A 155 -10.29 8.50 -18.48
N TRP A 156 -9.27 8.99 -19.18
CA TRP A 156 -8.36 10.00 -18.64
C TRP A 156 -9.05 11.29 -18.21
N ASP A 157 -10.04 11.77 -18.98
CA ASP A 157 -10.74 13.02 -18.67
C ASP A 157 -11.54 12.91 -17.36
N TRP A 158 -12.26 11.80 -17.16
CA TRP A 158 -12.90 11.49 -15.88
C TRP A 158 -11.87 11.39 -14.75
N LEU A 159 -10.73 10.74 -15.02
CA LEU A 159 -9.70 10.54 -14.02
C LEU A 159 -9.12 11.88 -13.51
N LEU A 160 -9.00 12.91 -14.37
CA LEU A 160 -8.56 14.26 -13.97
C LEU A 160 -9.48 14.91 -12.93
N GLU A 161 -10.75 14.52 -12.88
CA GLU A 161 -11.72 14.99 -11.89
C GLU A 161 -11.69 14.18 -10.58
N GLU A 162 -10.92 13.08 -10.55
CA GLU A 162 -10.87 12.12 -9.44
C GLU A 162 -9.47 12.00 -8.80
N PRO A 163 -9.03 12.99 -7.98
CA PRO A 163 -7.71 12.99 -7.35
C PRO A 163 -7.39 11.74 -6.52
N LEU A 164 -8.40 11.17 -5.86
CA LEU A 164 -8.25 9.96 -5.06
C LEU A 164 -7.84 8.78 -5.94
N VAL A 165 -8.46 8.63 -7.11
CA VAL A 165 -8.17 7.52 -8.04
C VAL A 165 -6.82 7.73 -8.69
N ILE A 166 -6.50 8.95 -9.16
CA ILE A 166 -5.18 9.27 -9.73
C ILE A 166 -4.06 8.88 -8.77
N THR A 167 -4.11 9.42 -7.55
CA THR A 167 -3.02 9.26 -6.59
C THR A 167 -2.95 7.83 -6.07
N SER A 168 -4.10 7.16 -5.87
CA SER A 168 -4.13 5.74 -5.48
C SER A 168 -3.55 4.84 -6.57
N SER A 169 -3.90 5.09 -7.83
CA SER A 169 -3.43 4.33 -8.98
C SER A 169 -1.93 4.51 -9.15
N LEU A 170 -1.43 5.75 -9.08
CA LEU A 170 -0.01 6.04 -9.13
C LEU A 170 0.76 5.30 -8.03
N PHE A 171 0.29 5.37 -6.78
CA PHE A 171 0.93 4.71 -5.64
C PHE A 171 0.99 3.18 -5.85
N VAL A 172 -0.09 2.59 -6.36
CA VAL A 172 -0.21 1.16 -6.65
C VAL A 172 0.73 0.74 -7.78
N PHE A 173 0.72 1.44 -8.92
CA PHE A 173 1.48 1.05 -10.09
C PHE A 173 2.97 1.34 -9.99
N LEU A 174 3.40 2.43 -9.31
CA LEU A 174 4.83 2.62 -9.00
C LEU A 174 5.38 1.44 -8.18
N ARG A 175 4.60 1.00 -7.19
CA ARG A 175 4.98 -0.13 -6.33
C ARG A 175 5.01 -1.44 -7.11
N LEU A 176 3.98 -1.75 -7.91
CA LEU A 176 3.91 -2.98 -8.70
C LEU A 176 5.00 -3.04 -9.76
N LEU A 177 5.24 -1.92 -10.46
CA LEU A 177 6.25 -1.83 -11.50
C LEU A 177 7.64 -2.21 -10.97
N SER A 178 7.98 -1.83 -9.73
CA SER A 178 9.26 -2.21 -9.11
C SER A 178 9.43 -3.73 -8.92
N ASP A 179 8.32 -4.47 -8.81
CA ASP A 179 8.33 -5.94 -8.76
C ASP A 179 8.36 -6.52 -10.19
N HIS A 180 7.52 -6.01 -11.09
CA HIS A 180 7.45 -6.47 -12.47
C HIS A 180 8.78 -6.29 -13.22
N TYR A 181 9.50 -5.19 -12.97
CA TYR A 181 10.80 -4.93 -13.63
C TYR A 181 11.88 -5.96 -13.28
N ARG A 182 11.76 -6.62 -12.11
CA ARG A 182 12.68 -7.71 -11.70
C ARG A 182 12.43 -9.00 -12.46
N LEU A 183 11.24 -9.13 -13.06
CA LEU A 183 10.88 -10.28 -13.86
C LEU A 183 11.41 -10.10 -15.28
N VAL A 184 12.19 -11.08 -15.73
CA VAL A 184 12.54 -11.24 -17.14
C VAL A 184 11.46 -12.11 -17.76
N GLY A 185 10.91 -11.73 -18.92
CA GLY A 185 9.89 -12.59 -19.52
C GLY A 185 9.09 -11.99 -20.65
N SER A 186 7.91 -12.58 -20.84
CA SER A 186 7.10 -12.58 -22.06
C SER A 186 6.73 -11.20 -22.63
N MET A 187 6.38 -11.20 -23.92
CA MET A 187 5.82 -10.03 -24.61
C MET A 187 4.60 -9.42 -23.88
N VAL A 188 3.81 -10.25 -23.17
CA VAL A 188 2.66 -9.78 -22.38
C VAL A 188 3.11 -8.96 -21.19
N LEU A 189 4.10 -9.45 -20.43
CA LEU A 189 4.66 -8.74 -19.29
C LEU A 189 5.35 -7.44 -19.71
N ASP A 190 6.10 -7.46 -20.81
CA ASP A 190 6.78 -6.26 -21.30
C ASP A 190 5.79 -5.20 -21.80
N LYS A 191 4.67 -5.62 -22.41
CA LYS A 191 3.55 -4.72 -22.73
C LYS A 191 2.95 -4.10 -21.46
N LEU A 192 2.72 -4.89 -20.42
CA LEU A 192 2.21 -4.40 -19.14
C LEU A 192 3.16 -3.37 -18.51
N LYS A 193 4.46 -3.67 -18.42
CA LYS A 193 5.48 -2.73 -17.90
C LYS A 193 5.43 -1.39 -18.64
N LYS A 194 5.33 -1.43 -19.98
CA LYS A 194 5.23 -0.23 -20.80
C LYS A 194 3.98 0.59 -20.44
N MET A 195 2.83 -0.06 -20.29
CA MET A 195 1.59 0.61 -19.87
C MET A 195 1.71 1.23 -18.47
N GLU A 196 2.34 0.53 -17.53
CA GLU A 196 2.60 1.03 -16.18
C GLU A 196 3.51 2.26 -16.19
N ILE A 197 4.60 2.23 -16.96
CA ILE A 197 5.54 3.34 -17.14
C ILE A 197 4.82 4.54 -17.73
N GLU A 198 4.12 4.34 -18.87
CA GLU A 198 3.40 5.41 -19.56
C GLU A 198 2.37 6.08 -18.65
N PHE A 199 1.56 5.29 -17.94
CA PHE A 199 0.58 5.81 -16.99
C PHE A 199 1.24 6.60 -15.85
N CYS A 200 2.24 6.01 -15.17
CA CYS A 200 2.88 6.66 -14.02
C CYS A 200 3.59 7.94 -14.41
N ILE A 201 4.34 7.93 -15.53
CA ILE A 201 5.04 9.12 -16.03
C ILE A 201 4.04 10.20 -16.45
N ARG A 202 2.94 9.84 -17.12
CA ARG A 202 1.89 10.80 -17.48
C ARG A 202 1.32 11.49 -16.25
N VAL A 203 0.92 10.73 -15.22
CA VAL A 203 0.43 11.29 -13.96
C VAL A 203 1.48 12.19 -13.30
N LEU A 204 2.73 11.75 -13.20
CA LEU A 204 3.81 12.52 -12.56
C LEU A 204 4.17 13.80 -13.32
N ARG A 205 3.95 13.86 -14.64
CA ARG A 205 4.26 15.03 -15.47
C ARG A 205 3.08 15.99 -15.62
N GLU A 206 1.86 15.46 -15.75
CA GLU A 206 0.65 16.25 -16.01
C GLU A 206 -0.10 16.62 -14.72
N CYS A 207 0.00 15.79 -13.67
CA CYS A 207 -0.78 15.90 -12.43
C CYS A 207 0.12 15.98 -11.18
N PHE A 208 1.32 16.56 -11.29
CA PHE A 208 2.30 16.54 -10.20
C PHE A 208 1.79 17.19 -8.90
N HIS A 209 1.00 18.26 -9.01
CA HIS A 209 0.38 18.93 -7.87
C HIS A 209 -0.45 17.97 -6.99
N LEU A 210 -1.15 17.01 -7.59
CA LEU A 210 -1.86 15.95 -6.87
C LEU A 210 -0.90 14.94 -6.25
N CYS A 211 0.19 14.60 -6.95
CA CYS A 211 1.21 13.67 -6.48
C CYS A 211 1.90 14.15 -5.19
N LEU A 212 2.00 15.47 -4.99
CA LEU A 212 2.49 16.05 -3.73
C LEU A 212 1.66 15.64 -2.51
N GLY A 213 0.38 15.29 -2.70
CA GLY A 213 -0.51 14.77 -1.65
C GLY A 213 -0.15 13.37 -1.16
N ILE A 214 0.65 12.61 -1.91
CA ILE A 214 1.17 11.31 -1.49
C ILE A 214 2.22 11.48 -0.38
N GLY A 215 3.01 12.56 -0.41
CA GLY A 215 4.07 12.82 0.56
C GLY A 215 5.30 11.93 0.39
N ARG A 216 6.06 11.75 1.48
CA ARG A 216 7.40 11.15 1.45
C ARG A 216 7.50 9.76 0.82
N ASP A 217 6.50 8.89 0.99
CA ASP A 217 6.55 7.55 0.39
C ASP A 217 6.52 7.59 -1.15
N LEU A 218 6.12 8.70 -1.80
CA LEU A 218 6.31 8.86 -3.24
C LEU A 218 7.79 8.74 -3.61
N ILE A 219 8.68 9.37 -2.85
CA ILE A 219 10.12 9.30 -3.09
C ILE A 219 10.65 7.89 -2.87
N ARG A 220 10.16 7.20 -1.83
CA ARG A 220 10.49 5.79 -1.59
C ARG A 220 10.09 4.89 -2.76
N LEU A 221 8.96 5.16 -3.41
CA LEU A 221 8.51 4.36 -4.57
C LEU A 221 9.32 4.70 -5.83
N LEU A 222 9.63 5.98 -6.05
CA LEU A 222 10.41 6.42 -7.22
C LEU A 222 11.87 5.94 -7.17
N GLN A 223 12.48 5.88 -5.98
CA GLN A 223 13.87 5.41 -5.84
C GLN A 223 14.03 3.95 -6.30
N ASP A 224 12.99 3.11 -6.13
CA ASP A 224 12.99 1.71 -6.51
C ASP A 224 12.97 1.54 -8.04
N LEU A 225 12.67 2.61 -8.79
CA LEU A 225 12.51 2.63 -10.25
C LEU A 225 13.63 3.37 -10.99
N LEU A 226 14.67 3.85 -10.31
CA LEU A 226 15.75 4.65 -10.92
C LEU A 226 16.51 3.94 -12.06
N HIS A 227 16.43 2.62 -12.11
CA HIS A 227 17.05 1.81 -13.15
C HIS A 227 16.27 1.86 -14.47
N ALA A 228 15.01 2.29 -14.46
CA ALA A 228 14.23 2.53 -15.67
C ALA A 228 14.55 3.93 -16.24
N PRO A 229 14.84 4.06 -17.56
CA PRO A 229 15.28 5.32 -18.16
C PRO A 229 14.33 6.50 -17.93
N GLU A 230 13.02 6.27 -18.06
CA GLU A 230 11.98 7.31 -17.92
C GLU A 230 11.92 7.86 -16.49
N PHE A 231 12.13 6.99 -15.49
CA PHE A 231 12.17 7.37 -14.09
C PHE A 231 13.50 8.00 -13.69
N SER A 232 14.62 7.59 -14.29
CA SER A 232 15.90 8.28 -14.14
C SER A 232 15.83 9.73 -14.66
N ASP A 233 15.20 9.93 -15.82
CA ASP A 233 14.97 11.25 -16.38
C ASP A 233 14.02 12.10 -15.51
N LEU A 234 12.96 11.50 -14.99
CA LEU A 234 12.06 12.14 -14.03
C LEU A 234 12.81 12.54 -12.75
N TRP A 235 13.66 11.67 -12.22
CA TRP A 235 14.42 11.91 -11.00
C TRP A 235 15.41 13.05 -11.16
N ARG A 236 16.10 13.11 -12.31
CA ARG A 236 16.97 14.24 -12.66
C ARG A 236 16.19 15.54 -12.65
N ASP A 237 14.97 15.55 -13.18
CA ASP A 237 14.12 16.74 -13.19
C ASP A 237 13.61 17.11 -11.79
N LEU A 238 13.31 16.13 -10.92
CA LEU A 238 12.93 16.38 -9.52
C LEU A 238 14.04 17.09 -8.74
N LEU A 239 15.31 16.76 -9.03
CA LEU A 239 16.46 17.32 -8.34
C LEU A 239 16.93 18.66 -8.94
N LEU A 240 16.91 18.78 -10.27
CA LEU A 240 17.59 19.89 -10.97
C LEU A 240 16.63 20.85 -11.69
N ASN A 241 15.41 20.42 -12.04
CA ASN A 241 14.51 21.16 -12.94
C ASN A 241 13.06 21.17 -12.43
N ALA A 242 12.82 21.61 -11.19
CA ALA A 242 11.49 21.64 -10.57
C ALA A 242 10.40 22.31 -11.45
N GLY A 243 10.77 23.33 -12.25
CA GLY A 243 9.84 24.00 -13.17
C GLY A 243 9.21 23.10 -14.25
N LYS A 244 9.77 21.92 -14.54
CA LYS A 244 9.17 20.97 -15.48
C LYS A 244 7.88 20.31 -14.98
N PHE A 245 7.63 20.35 -13.68
CA PHE A 245 6.42 19.78 -13.08
C PHE A 245 5.21 20.70 -13.14
N ARG A 246 5.37 21.91 -13.72
CA ARG A 246 4.31 22.92 -13.92
C ARG A 246 3.50 23.22 -12.65
N ASP A 247 4.13 23.06 -11.50
CA ASP A 247 3.60 23.36 -10.18
C ASP A 247 4.37 24.56 -9.61
N SER A 248 3.66 25.63 -9.26
CA SER A 248 4.26 26.89 -8.78
C SER A 248 4.72 26.82 -7.32
N GLU A 249 4.25 25.84 -6.55
CA GLU A 249 4.63 25.64 -5.15
C GLU A 249 5.81 24.69 -5.00
N PHE A 250 6.02 23.79 -5.97
CA PHE A 250 7.10 22.82 -5.94
C PHE A 250 8.47 23.48 -6.16
N ARG A 251 9.29 23.47 -5.11
CA ARG A 251 10.65 24.01 -5.16
C ARG A 251 11.69 22.92 -5.27
N ASP A 252 11.56 21.92 -4.42
CA ASP A 252 12.55 20.87 -4.28
C ASP A 252 12.00 19.67 -3.50
N ILE A 253 12.70 18.53 -3.60
CA ILE A 253 12.31 17.25 -3.01
C ILE A 253 12.14 17.28 -1.48
N SER A 254 12.73 18.23 -0.73
CA SER A 254 12.48 18.37 0.71
C SER A 254 11.01 18.59 1.05
N GLN A 255 10.25 19.24 0.16
CA GLN A 255 8.82 19.41 0.39
C GLN A 255 8.09 18.08 0.48
N LEU A 256 8.49 17.09 -0.33
CA LEU A 256 7.94 15.73 -0.27
C LEU A 256 8.40 15.01 0.99
N TYR A 257 9.68 15.13 1.37
CA TYR A 257 10.20 14.55 2.61
C TYR A 257 9.45 15.05 3.86
N CYS A 258 9.18 16.35 3.94
CA CYS A 258 8.47 16.97 5.06
C CYS A 258 6.96 16.67 5.07
N ARG A 259 6.39 16.17 3.97
CA ARG A 259 4.97 15.80 3.91
C ARG A 259 4.79 14.36 4.34
N ARG A 260 4.03 14.15 5.41
CA ARG A 260 3.62 12.81 5.85
C ARG A 260 2.70 12.17 4.81
N THR A 261 2.96 10.91 4.50
CA THR A 261 2.06 10.11 3.66
C THR A 261 0.77 9.75 4.41
N PRO A 262 -0.42 10.10 3.86
CA PRO A 262 -1.70 9.72 4.44
C PRO A 262 -1.86 8.20 4.58
N SER A 263 -2.50 7.77 5.68
CA SER A 263 -2.57 6.34 6.04
C SER A 263 -3.29 5.46 5.00
N HIS A 264 -4.22 6.03 4.23
CA HIS A 264 -4.98 5.27 3.24
C HIS A 264 -4.09 4.69 2.13
N PHE A 265 -2.97 5.34 1.77
CA PHE A 265 -2.03 4.81 0.77
C PHE A 265 -1.44 3.46 1.17
N PHE A 266 -1.13 3.26 2.46
CA PHE A 266 -0.60 1.98 2.92
C PHE A 266 -1.63 0.85 2.91
N LYS A 267 -2.93 1.19 2.95
CA LYS A 267 -4.01 0.21 2.76
C LYS A 267 -4.13 -0.23 1.30
N LEU A 268 -3.69 0.59 0.34
CA LEU A 268 -3.76 0.25 -1.09
C LEU A 268 -2.90 -0.96 -1.45
N ARG A 269 -1.82 -1.20 -0.69
CA ARG A 269 -0.89 -2.32 -0.91
C ARG A 269 -1.19 -3.54 -0.05
N ILE A 270 -2.24 -3.49 0.75
CA ILE A 270 -2.68 -4.56 1.63
C ILE A 270 -4.11 -4.95 1.26
N SER A 271 -4.27 -6.18 0.77
CA SER A 271 -5.60 -6.71 0.45
C SER A 271 -6.50 -6.71 1.68
N PRO A 272 -7.84 -6.62 1.49
CA PRO A 272 -8.81 -6.66 2.59
C PRO A 272 -8.61 -7.82 3.57
N GLU A 273 -8.25 -9.00 3.03
CA GLU A 273 -8.00 -10.18 3.84
C GLU A 273 -6.74 -10.03 4.70
N MET A 274 -5.64 -9.56 4.12
CA MET A 274 -4.39 -9.34 4.86
C MET A 274 -4.59 -8.31 5.96
N GLU A 275 -5.31 -7.22 5.68
CA GLU A 275 -5.66 -6.21 6.69
C GLU A 275 -6.43 -6.83 7.84
N THR A 276 -7.44 -7.66 7.55
CA THR A 276 -8.24 -8.35 8.58
C THR A 276 -7.37 -9.26 9.45
N GLN A 277 -6.50 -10.06 8.84
CA GLN A 277 -5.62 -10.99 9.56
C GLN A 277 -4.56 -10.27 10.40
N LEU A 278 -3.93 -9.21 9.86
CA LEU A 278 -2.94 -8.41 10.59
C LEU A 278 -3.57 -7.64 11.75
N ARG A 279 -4.77 -7.07 11.55
CA ARG A 279 -5.53 -6.44 12.64
C ARG A 279 -5.89 -7.45 13.71
N PHE A 280 -6.35 -8.65 13.35
CA PHE A 280 -6.63 -9.70 14.32
C PHE A 280 -5.37 -10.08 15.11
N LEU A 281 -4.24 -10.29 14.43
CA LEU A 281 -2.96 -10.58 15.06
C LEU A 281 -2.58 -9.52 16.09
N LEU A 282 -2.67 -8.23 15.73
CA LEU A 282 -2.19 -7.12 16.56
C LEU A 282 -3.22 -6.53 17.52
N THR A 283 -4.45 -7.06 17.55
CA THR A 283 -5.50 -6.59 18.49
C THR A 283 -6.13 -7.70 19.33
N ARG A 284 -5.97 -8.98 18.95
CA ARG A 284 -6.65 -10.11 19.61
C ARG A 284 -5.71 -11.24 20.04
N VAL A 285 -4.56 -11.42 19.38
CA VAL A 285 -3.67 -12.56 19.66
C VAL A 285 -2.77 -12.26 20.85
N LYS A 286 -2.86 -13.08 21.89
CA LYS A 286 -2.01 -12.93 23.08
C LYS A 286 -0.56 -13.31 22.81
N TRP A 287 0.36 -12.64 23.50
CA TRP A 287 1.78 -12.98 23.51
C TRP A 287 1.99 -14.45 23.87
N GLY A 288 2.93 -15.10 23.18
CA GLY A 288 3.20 -16.55 23.26
C GLY A 288 2.29 -17.41 22.37
N SER A 289 1.15 -16.90 21.89
CA SER A 289 0.22 -17.65 21.04
C SER A 289 0.34 -17.34 19.54
N GLN A 290 1.27 -16.46 19.15
CA GLN A 290 1.38 -15.95 17.79
C GLN A 290 1.83 -16.97 16.74
N LYS A 291 2.58 -18.02 17.13
CA LYS A 291 3.31 -18.90 16.19
C LYS A 291 2.41 -19.51 15.11
N ARG A 292 1.21 -19.98 15.49
CA ARG A 292 0.24 -20.56 14.55
C ARG A 292 -0.31 -19.53 13.56
N TYR A 293 -0.59 -18.32 14.03
CA TYR A 293 -1.15 -17.24 13.21
C TYR A 293 -0.11 -16.71 12.23
N GLN A 294 1.13 -16.57 12.68
CA GLN A 294 2.28 -16.24 11.83
C GLN A 294 2.49 -17.31 10.75
N ALA A 295 2.44 -18.60 11.11
CA ALA A 295 2.56 -19.69 10.15
C ALA A 295 1.43 -19.68 9.11
N TRP A 296 0.17 -19.49 9.53
CA TRP A 296 -0.97 -19.39 8.61
C TRP A 296 -0.84 -18.19 7.67
N PHE A 297 -0.49 -17.01 8.20
CA PHE A 297 -0.26 -15.82 7.38
C PHE A 297 0.88 -16.04 6.39
N PHE A 298 1.99 -16.63 6.83
CA PHE A 298 3.12 -16.94 5.98
C PHE A 298 2.72 -17.87 4.83
N MET A 299 2.14 -19.04 5.14
CA MET A 299 1.74 -20.02 4.13
C MET A 299 0.79 -19.43 3.09
N LYS A 300 -0.10 -18.53 3.52
CA LYS A 300 -1.11 -17.93 2.62
C LYS A 300 -0.57 -16.76 1.80
N HIS A 301 0.27 -15.90 2.39
CA HIS A 301 0.61 -14.62 1.78
C HIS A 301 2.08 -14.47 1.40
N LEU A 302 3.00 -15.11 2.13
CA LEU A 302 4.46 -14.91 2.00
C LEU A 302 5.22 -16.17 1.55
N GLY A 303 4.55 -17.31 1.40
CA GLY A 303 5.19 -18.58 1.06
C GLY A 303 5.52 -18.76 -0.42
N SER A 304 5.04 -17.89 -1.31
CA SER A 304 5.32 -17.96 -2.75
C SER A 304 6.62 -17.23 -3.10
N PRO A 305 7.39 -17.70 -4.11
CA PRO A 305 8.59 -17.01 -4.56
C PRO A 305 8.33 -15.55 -4.93
N GLY A 306 9.12 -14.62 -4.40
CA GLY A 306 9.01 -13.19 -4.68
C GLY A 306 7.99 -12.45 -3.81
N ALA A 307 7.23 -13.15 -2.96
CA ALA A 307 6.34 -12.52 -2.00
C ALA A 307 7.10 -11.71 -0.91
N GLU A 308 8.43 -11.80 -0.83
CA GLU A 308 9.23 -10.98 0.08
C GLU A 308 9.11 -9.48 -0.21
N THR A 309 8.76 -9.09 -1.44
CA THR A 309 8.52 -7.67 -1.79
C THR A 309 7.34 -7.10 -0.99
N LEU A 310 6.33 -7.93 -0.71
CA LEU A 310 5.14 -7.57 0.05
C LEU A 310 5.45 -7.27 1.52
N ILE A 311 6.55 -7.81 2.07
CA ILE A 311 6.95 -7.57 3.47
C ILE A 311 7.19 -6.07 3.71
N ILE A 312 7.74 -5.37 2.72
CA ILE A 312 7.99 -3.93 2.76
C ILE A 312 6.67 -3.17 2.97
N ASP A 313 5.64 -3.53 2.19
CA ASP A 313 4.32 -2.92 2.25
C ASP A 313 3.61 -3.24 3.58
N ILE A 314 3.74 -4.48 4.08
CA ILE A 314 3.21 -4.90 5.38
C ILE A 314 3.86 -4.11 6.52
N VAL A 315 5.18 -3.90 6.50
CA VAL A 315 5.87 -3.12 7.53
C VAL A 315 5.43 -1.66 7.51
N ARG A 316 5.32 -1.02 6.33
CA ARG A 316 4.75 0.34 6.24
C ARG A 316 3.31 0.38 6.77
N PHE A 317 2.48 -0.60 6.45
CA PHE A 317 1.12 -0.69 6.98
C PHE A 317 1.07 -0.82 8.51
N ILE A 318 1.89 -1.68 9.11
CA ILE A 318 1.97 -1.86 10.57
C ILE A 318 2.43 -0.58 11.26
N CYS A 319 3.44 0.10 10.71
CA CYS A 319 3.95 1.35 11.28
C CYS A 319 2.95 2.50 11.14
N CYS A 320 2.36 2.69 9.97
CA CYS A 320 1.70 3.95 9.61
C CYS A 320 0.15 3.90 9.63
N SER A 321 -0.45 2.71 9.68
CA SER A 321 -1.92 2.52 9.59
C SER A 321 -2.53 1.63 10.66
N LEU A 322 -1.72 0.85 11.37
CA LEU A 322 -2.16 -0.01 12.45
C LEU A 322 -1.61 0.53 13.78
N HIS A 323 -2.38 1.43 14.40
CA HIS A 323 -2.07 2.03 15.70
C HIS A 323 -3.02 1.44 16.75
N PRO A 324 -2.56 0.50 17.59
CA PRO A 324 -3.39 -0.09 18.64
C PRO A 324 -3.79 0.97 19.68
N SER A 325 -4.95 0.79 20.32
CA SER A 325 -5.36 1.65 21.42
C SER A 325 -4.46 1.46 22.66
N ASN A 326 -4.44 2.44 23.56
CA ASN A 326 -3.70 2.34 24.83
C ASN A 326 -4.11 1.11 25.66
N GLU A 327 -5.37 0.69 25.57
CA GLU A 327 -5.85 -0.54 26.22
C GLU A 327 -5.15 -1.78 25.66
N ILE A 328 -5.05 -1.89 24.33
CA ILE A 328 -4.36 -3.00 23.67
C ILE A 328 -2.85 -2.96 23.99
N ILE A 329 -2.23 -1.78 23.96
CA ILE A 329 -0.79 -1.61 24.26
C ILE A 329 -0.45 -2.09 25.68
N ARG A 330 -1.33 -1.85 26.66
CA ARG A 330 -1.15 -2.28 28.06
C ARG A 330 -1.64 -3.71 28.33
N SER A 331 -2.21 -4.37 27.33
CA SER A 331 -2.69 -5.74 27.43
C SER A 331 -1.58 -6.76 27.12
N ASN A 332 -1.91 -8.04 27.21
CA ASN A 332 -1.01 -9.13 26.81
C ASN A 332 -1.14 -9.50 25.32
N VAL A 333 -1.59 -8.59 24.45
CA VAL A 333 -1.63 -8.79 22.98
C VAL A 333 -0.22 -8.65 22.41
N ILE A 334 0.10 -9.41 21.35
CA ILE A 334 1.40 -9.31 20.69
C ILE A 334 1.67 -7.90 20.17
N SER A 335 2.87 -7.38 20.48
CA SER A 335 3.29 -6.04 20.08
C SER A 335 3.71 -5.96 18.61
N ARG A 336 3.54 -4.78 18.02
CA ARG A 336 3.90 -4.48 16.62
C ARG A 336 5.36 -4.79 16.31
N TRP A 337 6.27 -4.40 17.19
CA TRP A 337 7.71 -4.63 17.02
C TRP A 337 8.05 -6.12 16.87
N ALA A 338 7.34 -7.01 17.58
CA ALA A 338 7.59 -8.45 17.53
C ALA A 338 7.13 -9.05 16.19
N VAL A 339 6.02 -8.55 15.64
CA VAL A 339 5.56 -8.93 14.31
C VAL A 339 6.54 -8.43 13.24
N ILE A 340 7.08 -7.21 13.37
CA ILE A 340 8.11 -6.68 12.45
C ILE A 340 9.41 -7.50 12.55
N GLY A 341 9.84 -7.89 13.75
CA GLY A 341 11.00 -8.78 13.93
C GLY A 341 10.81 -10.13 13.24
N TRP A 342 9.61 -10.72 13.36
CA TRP A 342 9.27 -11.93 12.60
C TRP A 342 9.30 -11.72 11.09
N LEU A 343 8.73 -10.62 10.59
CA LEU A 343 8.73 -10.28 9.16
C LEU A 343 10.14 -10.09 8.60
N LEU A 344 11.05 -9.49 9.35
CA LEU A 344 12.48 -9.39 8.98
C LEU A 344 13.13 -10.77 8.81
N ASN A 345 12.79 -11.72 9.68
CA ASN A 345 13.28 -13.10 9.60
C ASN A 345 12.67 -13.89 8.43
N CYS A 346 11.59 -13.41 7.83
CA CYS A 346 11.03 -14.00 6.61
C CYS A 346 11.80 -13.61 5.34
N CYS A 347 12.69 -12.62 5.39
CA CYS A 347 13.49 -12.20 4.23
C CYS A 347 14.65 -13.16 3.99
N SER A 348 14.64 -13.87 2.86
CA SER A 348 15.71 -14.79 2.46
C SER A 348 16.96 -14.09 1.90
N LYS A 349 16.78 -12.92 1.26
CA LYS A 349 17.87 -12.16 0.60
C LYS A 349 18.13 -10.82 1.30
N ASN A 350 19.40 -10.43 1.34
CA ASN A 350 19.87 -9.20 1.98
C ASN A 350 19.20 -7.94 1.42
N TYR A 351 18.98 -7.87 0.11
CA TYR A 351 18.33 -6.72 -0.52
C TYR A 351 16.88 -6.51 -0.03
N PHE A 352 16.10 -7.59 0.16
CA PHE A 352 14.76 -7.47 0.77
C PHE A 352 14.85 -6.98 2.21
N SER A 353 15.77 -7.55 3.00
CA SER A 353 16.00 -7.11 4.38
C SER A 353 16.37 -5.63 4.45
N ALA A 354 17.24 -5.14 3.56
CA ALA A 354 17.61 -3.72 3.47
C ALA A 354 16.40 -2.82 3.18
N ASN A 355 15.55 -3.19 2.22
CA ASN A 355 14.35 -2.41 1.91
C ASN A 355 13.33 -2.42 3.06
N VAL A 356 13.20 -3.53 3.79
CA VAL A 356 12.34 -3.60 4.98
C VAL A 356 12.88 -2.71 6.10
N LYS A 357 14.20 -2.66 6.32
CA LYS A 357 14.82 -1.74 7.28
C LYS A 357 14.62 -0.29 6.86
N LEU A 358 14.73 0.04 5.57
CA LEU A 358 14.42 1.37 5.06
C LEU A 358 12.96 1.73 5.30
N ALA A 359 12.02 0.83 5.01
CA ALA A 359 10.60 1.05 5.30
C ALA A 359 10.30 1.26 6.80
N LEU A 360 11.02 0.54 7.66
CA LEU A 360 10.92 0.65 9.11
C LEU A 360 11.45 2.01 9.64
N PHE A 361 12.55 2.51 9.08
CA PHE A 361 13.17 3.77 9.47
C PHE A 361 12.71 4.98 8.64
N TYR A 362 11.84 4.79 7.64
CA TYR A 362 11.52 5.87 6.69
C TYR A 362 10.95 7.12 7.36
N ASP A 363 10.07 6.92 8.36
CA ASP A 363 9.48 8.03 9.12
C ASP A 363 10.43 8.64 10.16
N TRP A 364 11.58 8.00 10.43
CA TRP A 364 12.61 8.57 11.30
C TRP A 364 13.42 9.65 10.59
N LEU A 365 13.71 9.45 9.29
CA LEU A 365 14.63 10.31 8.54
C LEU A 365 14.18 11.77 8.54
N PHE A 366 12.89 12.03 8.38
CA PHE A 366 12.36 13.38 8.27
C PHE A 366 11.29 13.67 9.33
N PHE A 367 11.48 13.08 10.52
CA PHE A 367 10.49 13.15 11.58
C PHE A 367 10.25 14.59 12.08
N ASP A 368 8.98 14.98 12.10
CA ASP A 368 8.51 16.21 12.75
C ASP A 368 7.33 15.89 13.68
N GLU A 369 7.49 16.09 14.98
CA GLU A 369 6.43 15.85 15.98
C GLU A 369 5.14 16.64 15.71
N LYS A 370 5.19 17.75 14.96
CA LYS A 370 3.99 18.52 14.61
C LYS A 370 3.09 17.80 13.61
N ILE A 371 3.64 16.90 12.80
CA ILE A 371 2.95 16.28 11.65
C ILE A 371 2.93 14.75 11.77
N ASP A 372 4.01 14.18 12.31
CA ASP A 372 4.25 12.75 12.43
C ASP A 372 3.78 12.19 13.77
N SER A 373 3.36 10.92 13.75
CA SER A 373 2.94 10.20 14.94
C SER A 373 4.10 9.43 15.55
N ILE A 374 4.24 9.46 16.88
CA ILE A 374 5.15 8.58 17.62
C ILE A 374 4.93 7.10 17.27
N MET A 375 3.69 6.73 16.94
CA MET A 375 3.32 5.37 16.57
C MET A 375 4.00 4.89 15.28
N ASN A 376 4.49 5.80 14.42
CA ASN A 376 5.21 5.46 13.20
C ASN A 376 6.66 5.05 13.47
N ILE A 377 7.27 5.61 14.52
CA ILE A 377 8.69 5.43 14.84
C ILE A 377 8.93 4.44 15.99
N GLU A 378 7.99 4.28 16.92
CA GLU A 378 8.14 3.36 18.06
C GLU A 378 8.49 1.91 17.69
N PRO A 379 7.98 1.29 16.59
CA PRO A 379 8.17 -0.13 16.39
C PRO A 379 9.65 -0.49 16.15
N ALA A 380 10.39 0.40 15.48
CA ALA A 380 11.82 0.23 15.24
C ALA A 380 12.62 0.28 16.54
N MET A 381 12.31 1.28 17.40
CA MET A 381 12.99 1.44 18.69
C MET A 381 12.70 0.27 19.63
N LEU A 382 11.42 -0.11 19.77
CA LEU A 382 11.04 -1.23 20.61
C LEU A 382 11.63 -2.55 20.09
N LEU A 383 11.72 -2.75 18.78
CA LEU A 383 12.38 -3.93 18.22
C LEU A 383 13.86 -3.97 18.61
N MET A 384 14.58 -2.84 18.46
CA MET A 384 15.99 -2.75 18.84
C MET A 384 16.18 -3.02 20.34
N MET A 385 15.38 -2.39 21.21
CA MET A 385 15.54 -2.50 22.67
C MET A 385 15.18 -3.89 23.20
N ASN A 386 14.08 -4.47 22.73
CA ASN A 386 13.63 -5.78 23.20
C ASN A 386 14.48 -6.94 22.64
N SER A 387 15.28 -6.69 21.61
CA SER A 387 16.17 -7.70 21.02
C SER A 387 17.55 -7.77 21.67
N ILE A 388 17.98 -6.76 22.43
CA ILE A 388 19.36 -6.65 22.96
C ILE A 388 19.81 -7.93 23.70
N ASN A 389 18.93 -8.51 24.54
CA ASN A 389 19.33 -9.60 25.43
C ASN A 389 19.36 -10.97 24.76
N GLN A 390 18.51 -11.22 23.76
CA GLN A 390 18.31 -12.55 23.18
C GLN A 390 18.63 -12.63 21.68
N TYR A 391 18.56 -11.50 20.98
CA TYR A 391 18.67 -11.39 19.53
C TYR A 391 19.49 -10.15 19.14
N VAL A 392 20.65 -9.96 19.79
CA VAL A 392 21.46 -8.74 19.65
C VAL A 392 21.83 -8.42 18.20
N ASP A 393 21.96 -9.44 17.34
CA ASP A 393 22.21 -9.27 15.91
C ASP A 393 21.14 -8.40 15.23
N ILE A 394 19.87 -8.54 15.63
CA ILE A 394 18.78 -7.70 15.12
C ILE A 394 19.04 -6.23 15.50
N THR A 395 19.37 -5.97 16.76
CA THR A 395 19.69 -4.63 17.24
C THR A 395 20.90 -4.06 16.50
N HIS A 396 21.96 -4.85 16.36
CA HIS A 396 23.19 -4.45 15.68
C HIS A 396 22.91 -4.05 14.23
N THR A 397 22.25 -4.91 13.46
CA THR A 397 21.97 -4.65 12.05
C THR A 397 21.00 -3.49 11.85
N LEU A 398 20.01 -3.30 12.74
CA LEU A 398 19.09 -2.16 12.66
C LEU A 398 19.80 -0.84 12.96
N LEU A 399 20.60 -0.80 14.03
CA LEU A 399 21.35 0.39 14.41
C LEU A 399 22.39 0.75 13.35
N GLU A 400 23.13 -0.24 12.85
CA GLU A 400 24.07 -0.05 11.74
C GLU A 400 23.36 0.53 10.51
N PHE A 401 22.22 -0.04 10.12
CA PHE A 401 21.47 0.43 8.97
C PHE A 401 20.97 1.87 9.15
N LEU A 402 20.43 2.23 10.32
CA LEU A 402 20.01 3.59 10.62
C LEU A 402 21.18 4.58 10.49
N LEU A 403 22.35 4.24 11.04
CA LEU A 403 23.54 5.08 10.95
C LEU A 403 24.11 5.16 9.53
N LEU A 404 23.89 4.15 8.69
CA LEU A 404 24.20 4.22 7.26
C LEU A 404 23.25 5.17 6.52
N LEU A 405 21.96 5.15 6.84
CA LEU A 405 20.97 6.07 6.25
C LEU A 405 21.29 7.53 6.61
N VAL A 406 21.66 7.80 7.88
CA VAL A 406 22.02 9.15 8.33
C VAL A 406 23.12 9.76 7.48
N ASP A 407 24.13 8.99 7.11
CA ASP A 407 25.26 9.51 6.34
C ASP A 407 25.05 9.48 4.82
N ASN A 408 24.22 8.58 4.31
CA ASN A 408 24.22 8.25 2.88
C ASN A 408 22.87 8.34 2.17
N TYR A 409 21.73 8.50 2.87
CA TYR A 409 20.42 8.47 2.21
C TYR A 409 20.23 9.65 1.24
N ASP A 410 20.46 10.87 1.73
CA ASP A 410 20.48 12.08 0.92
C ASP A 410 21.56 13.02 1.47
N VAL A 411 22.74 12.98 0.85
CA VAL A 411 23.93 13.72 1.31
C VAL A 411 23.69 15.23 1.30
N GLN A 412 22.91 15.74 0.35
CA GLN A 412 22.61 17.17 0.25
C GLN A 412 21.70 17.65 1.39
N ARG A 413 20.89 16.74 1.94
CA ARG A 413 19.91 17.02 3.01
C ARG A 413 20.24 16.27 4.30
N ARG A 414 21.51 15.92 4.49
CA ARG A 414 22.01 15.17 5.66
C ARG A 414 21.60 15.82 6.97
N GLU A 415 21.63 17.15 7.07
CA GLU A 415 21.23 17.88 8.27
C GLU A 415 19.76 17.64 8.64
N MET A 416 18.86 17.59 7.64
CA MET A 416 17.46 17.24 7.88
C MET A 416 17.31 15.82 8.42
N ILE A 417 18.12 14.89 7.89
CA ILE A 417 18.11 13.49 8.32
C ILE A 417 18.60 13.35 9.76
N VAL A 418 19.73 13.98 10.08
CA VAL A 418 20.28 14.02 11.45
C VAL A 418 19.23 14.58 12.41
N ASN A 419 18.61 15.71 12.06
CA ASN A 419 17.58 16.34 12.89
C ASN A 419 16.35 15.43 13.09
N GLY A 420 15.84 14.79 12.03
CA GLY A 420 14.72 13.87 12.13
C GLY A 420 15.02 12.68 13.05
N VAL A 421 16.19 12.07 12.91
CA VAL A 421 16.60 10.93 13.73
C VAL A 421 16.81 11.35 15.19
N CYS A 422 17.46 12.49 15.45
CA CYS A 422 17.64 13.02 16.81
C CYS A 422 16.29 13.35 17.48
N LYS A 423 15.38 14.00 16.76
CA LYS A 423 14.01 14.27 17.25
C LYS A 423 13.25 12.99 17.54
N SER A 424 13.40 11.96 16.71
CA SER A 424 12.78 10.65 16.91
C SER A 424 13.24 10.03 18.23
N PHE A 425 14.56 9.93 18.46
CA PHE A 425 15.10 9.41 19.72
C PHE A 425 14.65 10.22 20.94
N SER A 426 14.78 11.55 20.86
CA SER A 426 14.38 12.46 21.94
C SER A 426 12.91 12.29 22.32
N LEU A 427 12.02 12.23 21.32
CA LEU A 427 10.60 12.04 21.55
C LEU A 427 10.29 10.69 22.21
N LEU A 428 10.90 9.60 21.73
CA LEU A 428 10.67 8.25 22.22
C LEU A 428 11.07 8.08 23.69
N VAL A 429 12.18 8.71 24.10
CA VAL A 429 12.59 8.78 25.52
C VAL A 429 11.63 9.68 26.31
N ARG A 430 11.36 10.89 25.82
CA ARG A 430 10.53 11.88 26.53
C ARG A 430 9.10 11.40 26.77
N LYS A 431 8.53 10.63 25.85
CA LYS A 431 7.19 10.04 25.98
C LYS A 431 7.19 8.69 26.70
N GLY A 432 8.35 8.20 27.13
CA GLY A 432 8.47 6.97 27.91
C GLY A 432 8.21 5.70 27.12
N VAL A 433 8.36 5.72 25.79
CA VAL A 433 8.36 4.49 24.98
C VAL A 433 9.54 3.60 25.38
N VAL A 434 10.66 4.24 25.72
CA VAL A 434 11.82 3.64 26.36
C VAL A 434 12.27 4.51 27.53
N HIS A 435 12.86 3.91 28.56
CA HIS A 435 13.31 4.64 29.75
C HIS A 435 14.56 5.49 29.49
N SER A 436 15.54 4.95 28.76
CA SER A 436 16.77 5.64 28.41
C SER A 436 17.41 5.04 27.15
N MET A 437 18.36 5.78 26.56
CA MET A 437 19.22 5.29 25.48
C MET A 437 20.42 4.48 25.98
N GLU A 438 20.60 4.39 27.30
CA GLU A 438 21.78 3.79 27.92
C GLU A 438 21.96 2.33 27.50
N SER A 439 20.87 1.57 27.35
CA SER A 439 20.94 0.18 26.88
C SER A 439 21.52 0.06 25.47
N LEU A 440 21.42 1.09 24.61
CA LEU A 440 22.04 1.08 23.28
C LEU A 440 23.45 1.66 23.28
N THR A 441 23.73 2.66 24.11
CA THR A 441 25.05 3.34 24.14
C THR A 441 26.09 2.66 25.03
N SER A 442 25.66 1.86 26.01
CA SER A 442 26.55 1.20 26.98
C SER A 442 26.64 -0.32 26.85
N CYS A 443 25.70 -0.96 26.14
CA CYS A 443 25.65 -2.42 26.07
C CYS A 443 26.91 -3.01 25.41
N SER A 444 27.65 -3.81 26.15
CA SER A 444 28.91 -4.43 25.72
C SER A 444 28.76 -5.32 24.47
N MET A 445 27.57 -5.89 24.27
CA MET A 445 27.25 -6.77 23.14
C MET A 445 27.08 -6.03 21.81
N ILE A 446 26.87 -4.70 21.83
CA ILE A 446 26.85 -3.86 20.61
C ILE A 446 28.27 -3.44 20.28
N SER A 447 28.66 -3.40 19.01
CA SER A 447 30.02 -3.03 18.64
C SER A 447 30.40 -1.61 19.12
N PRO A 448 31.62 -1.38 19.63
CA PRO A 448 32.04 -0.07 20.13
C PRO A 448 31.90 1.04 19.09
N ALA A 449 32.14 0.74 17.81
CA ALA A 449 32.00 1.69 16.71
C ALA A 449 30.56 2.22 16.58
N LEU A 450 29.55 1.34 16.64
CA LEU A 450 28.15 1.74 16.59
C LEU A 450 27.74 2.55 17.81
N ARG A 451 28.19 2.16 19.01
CA ARG A 451 27.92 2.90 20.25
C ARG A 451 28.48 4.31 20.22
N ASN A 452 29.74 4.45 19.78
CA ASN A 452 30.41 5.75 19.68
C ASN A 452 29.72 6.65 18.65
N LYS A 453 29.35 6.09 17.49
CA LYS A 453 28.65 6.85 16.45
C LYS A 453 27.25 7.27 16.88
N LEU A 454 26.52 6.40 17.59
CA LEU A 454 25.23 6.75 18.19
C LEU A 454 25.38 7.86 19.25
N ALA A 455 26.37 7.74 20.13
CA ALA A 455 26.64 8.76 21.15
C ALA A 455 26.97 10.12 20.51
N ALA A 456 27.84 10.14 19.48
CA ALA A 456 28.15 11.35 18.75
C ALA A 456 26.93 11.98 18.06
N LEU A 457 26.05 11.16 17.48
CA LEU A 457 24.79 11.63 16.89
C LEU A 457 23.91 12.31 17.93
N MET A 458 23.79 11.73 19.13
CA MET A 458 22.98 12.31 20.21
C MET A 458 23.60 13.59 20.76
N SER A 459 24.92 13.66 20.95
CA SER A 459 25.61 14.87 21.41
C SER A 459 25.54 16.02 20.40
N SER A 460 25.44 15.73 19.10
CA SER A 460 25.35 16.77 18.05
C SER A 460 24.03 17.55 18.08
N SER A 461 23.01 17.06 18.79
CA SER A 461 21.72 17.74 18.93
C SER A 461 21.76 18.99 19.82
N ASP A 462 22.84 19.19 20.59
CA ASP A 462 23.07 20.40 21.40
C ASP A 462 23.80 21.53 20.62
N LEU A 463 24.23 21.29 19.38
CA LEU A 463 24.94 22.27 18.54
C LEU A 463 23.99 22.97 17.55
N GLY A 464 22.92 23.55 18.07
CA GLY A 464 22.12 24.56 17.38
C GLY A 464 22.79 25.94 17.39
N ALA A 465 24.10 26.02 17.13
CA ALA A 465 24.86 27.24 16.83
C ALA A 465 26.32 26.85 16.60
N VAL A 466 26.80 26.92 15.36
CA VAL A 466 28.09 27.51 14.95
C VAL A 466 28.34 27.21 13.46
N ASP A 467 28.49 28.31 12.74
CA ASP A 467 29.00 28.58 11.40
C ASP A 467 29.26 27.47 10.38
N VAL A 468 28.60 27.70 9.24
CA VAL A 468 28.97 27.28 7.90
C VAL A 468 30.38 27.76 7.57
N LYS A 469 31.35 26.83 7.50
CA LYS A 469 32.43 26.86 6.51
C LYS A 469 33.21 25.55 6.48
N VAL A 470 33.50 25.13 5.24
CA VAL A 470 34.43 24.07 4.81
C VAL A 470 33.83 22.67 4.69
N ALA A 471 33.32 22.37 3.49
CA ALA A 471 33.57 21.09 2.79
C ALA A 471 33.21 21.24 1.30
N ALA A 472 33.95 22.09 0.59
CA ALA A 472 34.15 21.87 -0.83
C ALA A 472 35.24 20.79 -0.98
N THR A 473 35.07 19.90 -1.96
CA THR A 473 35.99 18.83 -2.39
C THR A 473 35.77 17.46 -1.70
N MET A 474 34.93 16.62 -2.32
CA MET A 474 35.31 15.29 -2.84
C MET A 474 34.07 14.59 -3.42
N VAL A 475 33.86 14.77 -4.73
CA VAL A 475 32.94 13.98 -5.55
C VAL A 475 33.78 12.99 -6.34
N SER A 476 33.79 11.72 -5.93
CA SER A 476 33.87 10.56 -6.83
C SER A 476 33.91 9.24 -6.03
N HIS A 477 33.10 8.29 -6.51
CA HIS A 477 33.13 6.85 -6.23
C HIS A 477 32.52 6.33 -4.92
N VAL A 478 31.22 6.01 -4.97
CA VAL A 478 30.73 4.69 -4.53
C VAL A 478 29.63 4.24 -5.51
N GLY A 479 30.00 3.37 -6.45
CA GLY A 479 29.06 2.56 -7.21
C GLY A 479 28.67 1.35 -6.37
N PHE A 480 27.37 1.12 -6.18
CA PHE A 480 26.88 -0.16 -5.66
C PHE A 480 27.04 -1.21 -6.77
N GLY A 481 27.93 -2.18 -6.51
CA GLY A 481 28.15 -3.34 -7.36
C GLY A 481 26.95 -4.29 -7.35
N LYS A 482 26.85 -5.00 -8.49
CA LYS A 482 25.89 -6.02 -8.91
C LYS A 482 25.29 -6.93 -7.83
#